data_AF-A0A0F9ERX0-F1
#
_entry.id   AF-A0A0F9ERX0-F1
#
_cell.length_a   1.000
_cell.length_b   1.000
_cell.length_c   1.000
_cell.angle_alpha   90.00
_cell.angle_beta   90.00
_cell.angle_gamma   90.00
#
_symmetry.space_group_name_H-M   'P 1'
#
loop_
_entity.id
_entity.type
_entity.pdbx_description
1 polymer ?
#
loop_
_entity_poly.entity_id
_entity_poly.type
_entity_poly.pdbx_seq_one_letter_code
_entity_poly.pdbx_strand_id
1 'polypeptide(L)'
;RQEDFLLKEEDGGGPDTTAFTEALTDWKVDQSLATRDAAQSKSQARTEEQKQNREFLQREAAFVDTHADYGNVADDAQDVLQELKDAGASAVGAIGRVLMLHEQGPELLYYLGQHPDELQRIAKLKPQAAVMSLGGIAASLARTEEKGTEVETQTPLVSGAPKPPTPIKKPAGGKKVRPDDPATADGMTDEEWLKARTAQVRSRA
;
A
#
# COMPACT_ATOMS: atom_id res chain seq x y z
N ARG A 1 25.04 9.39 -93.03
CA ARG A 1 23.63 9.69 -93.35
C ARG A 1 22.80 8.68 -92.57
N GLN A 2 22.30 9.13 -91.42
CA GLN A 2 21.24 8.56 -90.58
C GLN A 2 21.35 7.08 -90.21
N GLU A 3 21.82 6.86 -88.99
CA GLU A 3 21.64 5.63 -88.21
C GLU A 3 20.14 5.48 -87.91
N ASP A 4 19.58 4.33 -88.27
CA ASP A 4 18.21 3.93 -87.91
C ASP A 4 18.09 3.77 -86.39
N PHE A 5 17.68 4.85 -85.73
CA PHE A 5 17.25 4.84 -84.33
C PHE A 5 15.86 4.19 -84.26
N LEU A 6 15.85 2.87 -84.36
CA LEU A 6 14.67 2.03 -84.16
C LEU A 6 14.29 2.10 -82.67
N LEU A 7 13.44 3.07 -82.32
CA LEU A 7 12.73 3.07 -81.03
C LEU A 7 12.00 1.72 -80.93
N LYS A 8 12.52 0.83 -80.09
CA LYS A 8 11.71 -0.20 -79.46
C LYS A 8 10.59 0.56 -78.76
N GLU A 9 9.37 0.37 -79.24
CA GLU A 9 8.18 0.66 -78.47
C GLU A 9 8.26 -0.22 -77.21
N GLU A 10 8.79 0.35 -76.13
CA GLU A 10 8.50 -0.15 -74.79
C GLU A 10 6.99 0.02 -74.63
N ASP A 11 6.29 -1.10 -74.58
CA ASP A 11 4.88 -1.17 -74.25
C ASP A 11 4.61 -0.25 -73.06
N GLY A 12 3.95 0.86 -73.35
CA GLY A 12 3.60 1.89 -72.39
C GLY A 12 2.60 1.35 -71.39
N GLY A 13 3.10 0.74 -70.32
CA GLY A 13 2.35 0.55 -69.09
C GLY A 13 2.07 1.91 -68.46
N GLY A 14 0.96 2.55 -68.86
CA GLY A 14 0.45 3.74 -68.20
C GLY A 14 0.27 3.50 -66.69
N PRO A 15 0.21 4.57 -65.87
CA PRO A 15 0.12 4.45 -64.41
C PRO A 15 -0.97 3.45 -64.05
N ASP A 16 -0.63 2.45 -63.23
CA ASP A 16 -1.52 1.38 -62.79
C ASP A 16 -2.68 1.97 -61.97
N THR A 17 -3.72 2.40 -62.70
CA THR A 17 -4.90 3.05 -62.13
C THR A 17 -5.68 2.09 -61.26
N THR A 18 -5.63 0.79 -61.56
CA THR A 18 -6.28 -0.26 -60.79
C THR A 18 -5.63 -0.41 -59.42
N ALA A 19 -4.30 -0.55 -59.35
CA ALA A 19 -3.59 -0.62 -58.07
C ALA A 19 -3.80 0.65 -57.21
N PHE A 20 -3.85 1.83 -57.82
CA PHE A 20 -4.17 3.06 -57.10
C PHE A 20 -5.60 3.05 -56.55
N THR A 21 -6.59 2.59 -57.34
CA THR A 21 -7.98 2.51 -56.87
C THR A 21 -8.16 1.51 -55.74
N GLU A 22 -7.54 0.34 -55.83
CA GLU A 22 -7.57 -0.70 -54.80
C GLU A 22 -6.95 -0.20 -53.49
N ALA A 23 -5.76 0.43 -53.56
CA ALA A 23 -5.10 1.02 -52.40
C ALA A 23 -5.94 2.14 -51.76
N LEU A 24 -6.60 2.97 -52.57
CA LEU A 24 -7.49 4.02 -52.06
C LEU A 24 -8.73 3.43 -51.39
N THR A 25 -9.27 2.32 -51.92
CA THR A 25 -10.42 1.64 -51.30
C THR A 25 -10.03 1.00 -49.98
N ASP A 26 -8.90 0.29 -49.92
CA ASP A 26 -8.40 -0.33 -48.70
C ASP A 26 -8.14 0.73 -47.61
N TRP A 27 -7.46 1.82 -47.97
CA TRP A 27 -7.22 2.93 -47.04
C TRP A 27 -8.52 3.57 -46.52
N LYS A 28 -9.54 3.75 -47.37
CA LYS A 28 -10.84 4.28 -46.93
C LYS A 28 -11.60 3.31 -46.03
N VAL A 29 -11.51 2.01 -46.29
CA VAL A 29 -12.09 0.96 -45.44
C VAL A 29 -11.41 0.99 -44.08
N ASP A 30 -10.08 0.99 -44.03
CA ASP A 30 -9.30 1.08 -42.80
C ASP A 30 -9.63 2.35 -42.01
N GLN A 31 -9.73 3.50 -42.68
CA GLN A 31 -10.11 4.76 -42.04
C GLN A 31 -11.53 4.69 -41.45
N SER A 32 -12.47 4.06 -42.14
CA SER A 32 -13.85 3.90 -41.67
C SER A 32 -13.91 2.96 -40.46
N LEU A 33 -13.21 1.84 -40.50
CA LEU A 33 -13.10 0.89 -39.39
C LEU A 33 -12.47 1.56 -38.17
N ALA A 34 -11.33 2.24 -38.34
CA ALA A 34 -10.67 2.96 -37.25
C ALA A 34 -11.59 4.04 -36.62
N THR A 35 -12.37 4.75 -37.45
CA THR A 35 -13.32 5.75 -36.94
C THR A 35 -14.45 5.10 -36.14
N ARG A 36 -15.00 3.99 -36.62
CA ARG A 36 -16.04 3.23 -35.94
C ARG A 36 -15.53 2.65 -34.63
N ASP A 37 -14.35 2.04 -34.62
CA ASP A 37 -13.75 1.45 -33.43
C ASP A 37 -13.46 2.52 -32.37
N ALA A 38 -12.94 3.68 -32.79
CA ALA A 38 -12.76 4.83 -31.90
C ALA A 38 -14.08 5.35 -31.33
N ALA A 39 -15.14 5.42 -32.15
CA ALA A 39 -16.47 5.83 -31.70
C ALA A 39 -17.09 4.81 -30.71
N GLN A 40 -16.96 3.52 -31.00
CA GLN A 40 -17.43 2.44 -30.13
C GLN A 40 -16.67 2.43 -28.80
N SER A 41 -15.35 2.53 -28.82
CA SER A 41 -14.51 2.62 -27.62
C SER A 41 -14.88 3.82 -26.75
N LYS A 42 -15.07 5.01 -27.36
CA LYS A 42 -15.54 6.21 -26.64
C LYS A 42 -16.93 6.03 -26.04
N SER A 43 -17.85 5.39 -26.77
CA SER A 43 -19.19 5.11 -26.27
C SER A 43 -19.14 4.19 -25.06
N GLN A 44 -18.36 3.10 -25.14
CA GLN A 44 -18.20 2.15 -24.04
C GLN A 44 -17.57 2.81 -22.81
N ALA A 45 -16.50 3.60 -22.99
CA ALA A 45 -15.86 4.34 -21.91
C ALA A 45 -16.82 5.29 -21.19
N ARG A 46 -17.67 6.03 -21.94
CA ARG A 46 -18.69 6.91 -21.36
C ARG A 46 -19.75 6.13 -20.58
N THR A 47 -20.21 5.00 -21.09
CA THR A 47 -21.18 4.16 -20.38
C THR A 47 -20.61 3.64 -19.06
N GLU A 48 -19.35 3.21 -19.07
CA GLU A 48 -18.67 2.73 -17.85
C GLU A 48 -18.46 3.87 -16.85
N GLU A 49 -18.01 5.04 -17.29
CA GLU A 49 -17.87 6.23 -16.44
C GLU A 49 -19.20 6.64 -15.79
N GLN A 50 -20.29 6.66 -16.58
CA GLN A 50 -21.63 6.95 -16.07
C GLN A 50 -22.09 5.92 -15.03
N LYS A 51 -21.76 4.65 -15.24
CA LYS A 51 -22.07 3.58 -14.30
C LYS A 51 -21.31 3.79 -12.98
N GLN A 52 -19.99 3.99 -13.05
CA GLN A 52 -19.15 4.24 -11.88
C GLN A 52 -19.61 5.46 -11.09
N ASN A 53 -19.93 6.56 -11.78
CA ASN A 53 -20.44 7.76 -11.13
C ASN A 53 -21.80 7.51 -10.45
N ARG A 54 -22.70 6.76 -11.08
CA ARG A 54 -23.99 6.40 -10.47
C ARG A 54 -23.81 5.55 -9.23
N GLU A 55 -22.92 4.56 -9.28
CA GLU A 55 -22.64 3.70 -8.15
C GLU A 55 -22.00 4.50 -7.00
N PHE A 56 -21.08 5.41 -7.29
CA PHE A 56 -20.51 6.30 -6.29
C PHE A 56 -21.58 7.17 -5.62
N LEU A 57 -22.43 7.85 -6.40
CA LEU A 57 -23.51 8.69 -5.87
C LEU A 57 -24.51 7.90 -5.02
N GLN A 58 -24.78 6.63 -5.36
CA GLN A 58 -25.63 5.77 -4.54
C GLN A 58 -25.00 5.46 -3.18
N ARG A 59 -23.69 5.15 -3.16
CA ARG A 59 -22.96 4.90 -1.91
C ARG A 59 -22.85 6.17 -1.08
N GLU A 60 -22.60 7.30 -1.72
CA GLU A 60 -22.55 8.61 -1.07
C GLU A 60 -23.89 8.98 -0.43
N ALA A 61 -25.00 8.82 -1.14
CA ALA A 61 -26.32 9.09 -0.59
C ALA A 61 -26.61 8.23 0.66
N ALA A 62 -26.27 6.94 0.63
CA ALA A 62 -26.43 6.06 1.79
C ALA A 62 -25.53 6.48 2.98
N PHE A 63 -24.34 7.00 2.70
CA PHE A 63 -23.42 7.46 3.73
C PHE A 63 -23.89 8.78 4.37
N VAL A 64 -24.34 9.74 3.54
CA VAL A 64 -24.87 11.04 3.99
C VAL A 64 -26.06 10.89 4.94
N ASP A 65 -26.93 9.89 4.72
CA ASP A 65 -28.07 9.61 5.62
C ASP A 65 -27.65 9.30 7.06
N THR A 66 -26.42 8.81 7.26
CA THR A 66 -25.86 8.46 8.58
C THR A 66 -24.83 9.46 9.10
N HIS A 67 -24.29 10.32 8.24
CA HIS A 67 -23.21 11.27 8.55
C HIS A 67 -23.58 12.69 8.09
N ALA A 68 -24.26 13.45 8.95
CA ALA A 68 -24.79 14.78 8.62
C ALA A 68 -23.71 15.83 8.32
N ASP A 69 -22.50 15.64 8.83
CA ASP A 69 -21.33 16.50 8.61
C ASP A 69 -20.50 16.10 7.37
N TYR A 70 -20.86 14.99 6.70
CA TYR A 70 -20.11 14.45 5.57
C TYR A 70 -19.80 15.50 4.50
N GLY A 71 -20.79 16.32 4.11
CA GLY A 71 -20.59 17.32 3.06
C GLY A 71 -19.43 18.28 3.37
N ASN A 72 -19.38 18.82 4.60
CA ASN A 72 -18.31 19.73 5.00
C ASN A 72 -16.95 19.01 5.05
N VAL A 73 -16.90 17.81 5.63
CA VAL A 73 -15.65 17.04 5.77
C VAL A 73 -15.11 16.58 4.41
N ALA A 74 -16.01 16.18 3.50
CA ALA A 74 -15.67 15.79 2.15
C ALA A 74 -15.16 16.99 1.34
N ASP A 75 -15.79 18.16 1.47
CA ASP A 75 -15.34 19.40 0.84
C ASP A 75 -13.95 19.80 1.33
N ASP A 76 -13.71 19.77 2.65
CA ASP A 76 -12.39 20.04 3.24
C ASP A 76 -11.32 19.08 2.69
N ALA A 77 -11.65 17.79 2.54
CA ALA A 77 -10.75 16.80 1.95
C ALA A 77 -10.45 17.10 0.47
N GLN A 78 -11.46 17.53 -0.29
CA GLN A 78 -11.31 17.88 -1.70
C GLN A 78 -10.45 19.13 -1.89
N ASP A 79 -10.61 20.14 -1.05
CA ASP A 79 -9.78 21.34 -1.06
C ASP A 79 -8.30 20.99 -0.83
N VAL A 80 -8.01 20.17 0.18
CA VAL A 80 -6.63 19.69 0.43
C VAL A 80 -6.09 18.87 -0.75
N LEU A 81 -6.91 18.01 -1.35
CA LEU A 81 -6.49 17.25 -2.55
C LEU A 81 -6.19 18.19 -3.73
N GLN A 82 -6.98 19.23 -3.92
CA GLN A 82 -6.79 20.21 -4.99
C GLN A 82 -5.51 21.03 -4.76
N GLU A 83 -5.26 21.50 -3.54
CA GLU A 83 -4.00 22.15 -3.18
C GLU A 83 -2.78 21.25 -3.42
N LEU A 84 -2.86 19.98 -3.02
CA LEU A 84 -1.80 19.00 -3.23
C LEU A 84 -1.56 18.71 -4.72
N LYS A 85 -2.62 18.70 -5.52
CA LYS A 85 -2.54 18.55 -6.97
C LYS A 85 -1.78 19.71 -7.60
N ASP A 86 -2.11 20.93 -7.19
CA ASP A 86 -1.48 22.15 -7.69
C ASP A 86 -0.02 22.25 -7.22
N ALA A 87 0.29 21.70 -6.05
CA ALA A 87 1.65 21.51 -5.55
C ALA A 87 2.42 20.35 -6.25
N GLY A 88 1.80 19.64 -7.19
CA GLY A 88 2.45 18.59 -7.98
C GLY A 88 2.59 17.24 -7.26
N ALA A 89 1.77 16.96 -6.25
CA ALA A 89 1.82 15.69 -5.52
C ALA A 89 1.46 14.50 -6.43
N SER A 90 2.36 13.52 -6.50
CA SER A 90 2.32 12.48 -7.54
C SER A 90 1.17 11.48 -7.41
N ALA A 91 0.63 11.28 -6.20
CA ALA A 91 -0.40 10.27 -5.95
C ALA A 91 -1.83 10.80 -6.02
N VAL A 92 -2.07 12.11 -6.17
CA VAL A 92 -3.43 12.69 -6.09
C VAL A 92 -4.40 12.06 -7.10
N GLY A 93 -3.96 11.83 -8.34
CA GLY A 93 -4.78 11.17 -9.36
C GLY A 93 -5.04 9.68 -9.08
N ALA A 94 -4.19 9.01 -8.28
CA ALA A 94 -4.43 7.64 -7.84
C ALA A 94 -5.40 7.60 -6.66
N ILE A 95 -5.27 8.55 -5.71
CA ILE A 95 -6.20 8.72 -4.60
C ILE A 95 -7.62 8.92 -5.11
N GLY A 96 -7.83 9.90 -6.02
CA GLY A 96 -9.15 10.16 -6.59
C GLY A 96 -9.75 8.95 -7.32
N ARG A 97 -8.94 8.13 -7.98
CA ARG A 97 -9.41 6.89 -8.61
C ARG A 97 -9.86 5.84 -7.59
N VAL A 98 -9.12 5.67 -6.49
CA VAL A 98 -9.54 4.75 -5.42
C VAL A 98 -10.84 5.23 -4.79
N LEU A 99 -10.97 6.52 -4.49
CA LEU A 99 -12.18 7.07 -3.89
C LEU A 99 -13.43 6.85 -4.76
N MET A 100 -13.31 6.97 -6.08
CA MET A 100 -14.42 6.74 -7.00
C MET A 100 -14.77 5.24 -7.17
N LEU A 101 -13.74 4.38 -7.28
CA LEU A 101 -13.92 2.96 -7.64
C LEU A 101 -14.14 2.04 -6.43
N HIS A 102 -13.65 2.40 -5.25
CA HIS A 102 -13.72 1.55 -4.07
C HIS A 102 -15.13 1.56 -3.47
N GLU A 103 -15.55 0.42 -2.91
CA GLU A 103 -16.88 0.27 -2.28
C GLU A 103 -17.05 1.28 -1.14
N GLN A 104 -16.07 1.37 -0.26
CA GLN A 104 -16.03 2.34 0.84
C GLN A 104 -15.52 3.74 0.43
N GLY A 105 -15.76 4.15 -0.82
CA GLY A 105 -15.29 5.43 -1.37
C GLY A 105 -15.67 6.67 -0.53
N PRO A 106 -16.96 6.88 -0.22
CA PRO A 106 -17.43 7.99 0.62
C PRO A 106 -16.85 7.93 2.05
N GLU A 107 -16.80 6.75 2.66
CA GLU A 107 -16.24 6.56 4.01
C GLU A 107 -14.73 6.87 4.04
N LEU A 108 -13.99 6.45 3.02
CA LEU A 108 -12.58 6.80 2.85
C LEU A 108 -12.39 8.31 2.67
N LEU A 109 -13.24 8.97 1.87
CA LEU A 109 -13.18 10.41 1.67
C LEU A 109 -13.43 11.14 3.00
N TYR A 110 -14.44 10.71 3.74
CA TYR A 110 -14.76 11.24 5.06
C TYR A 110 -13.59 11.07 6.04
N TYR A 111 -13.00 9.87 6.11
CA TYR A 111 -11.82 9.61 6.93
C TYR A 111 -10.65 10.53 6.58
N LEU A 112 -10.36 10.70 5.28
CA LEU A 112 -9.27 11.58 4.84
C LEU A 112 -9.53 13.05 5.16
N GLY A 113 -10.80 13.49 5.17
CA GLY A 113 -11.16 14.84 5.61
C GLY A 113 -10.98 15.05 7.12
N GLN A 114 -11.25 14.02 7.92
CA GLN A 114 -10.95 14.04 9.37
C GLN A 114 -9.45 13.97 9.67
N HIS A 115 -8.65 13.45 8.73
CA HIS A 115 -7.22 13.23 8.87
C HIS A 115 -6.41 13.89 7.73
N PRO A 116 -6.40 15.24 7.65
CA PRO A 116 -5.75 15.95 6.55
C PRO A 116 -4.22 15.77 6.52
N ASP A 117 -3.59 15.55 7.69
CA ASP A 117 -2.17 15.25 7.81
C ASP A 117 -1.81 13.89 7.18
N GLU A 118 -2.67 12.88 7.36
CA GLU A 118 -2.52 11.60 6.70
C GLU A 118 -2.75 11.70 5.20
N LEU A 119 -3.75 12.45 4.76
CA LEU A 119 -4.01 12.71 3.34
C LEU A 119 -2.77 13.34 2.67
N GLN A 120 -2.18 14.37 3.28
CA GLN A 120 -0.95 14.99 2.79
C GLN A 120 0.23 14.01 2.75
N ARG A 121 0.37 13.14 3.77
CA ARG A 121 1.40 12.09 3.80
C ARG A 121 1.22 11.12 2.63
N ILE A 122 0.00 10.64 2.40
CA ILE A 122 -0.31 9.65 1.35
C ILE A 122 -0.14 10.28 -0.04
N ALA A 123 -0.54 11.53 -0.25
CA ALA A 123 -0.39 12.23 -1.53
C ALA A 123 1.06 12.40 -1.99
N LYS A 124 2.01 12.49 -1.04
CA LYS A 124 3.46 12.56 -1.31
C LYS A 124 4.07 11.20 -1.66
N LEU A 125 3.37 10.09 -1.43
CA LEU A 125 3.85 8.77 -1.81
C LEU A 125 3.83 8.59 -3.34
N LYS A 126 4.45 7.49 -3.80
CA LYS A 126 4.26 7.03 -5.18
C LYS A 126 2.82 6.53 -5.36
N PRO A 127 2.23 6.65 -6.56
CA PRO A 127 0.84 6.24 -6.82
C PRO A 127 0.48 4.84 -6.30
N GLN A 128 1.33 3.84 -6.54
CA GLN A 128 1.08 2.46 -6.09
C GLN A 128 1.11 2.32 -4.57
N ALA A 129 2.03 3.03 -3.90
CA ALA A 129 2.11 3.02 -2.43
C ALA A 129 0.91 3.74 -1.79
N ALA A 130 0.39 4.79 -2.43
CA ALA A 130 -0.82 5.46 -1.98
C ALA A 130 -2.05 4.55 -2.06
N VAL A 131 -2.21 3.82 -3.17
CA VAL A 131 -3.31 2.83 -3.33
C VAL A 131 -3.25 1.76 -2.24
N MET A 132 -2.05 1.20 -1.96
CA MET A 132 -1.89 0.23 -0.87
C MET A 132 -2.19 0.82 0.51
N SER A 133 -1.79 2.07 0.76
CA SER A 133 -2.08 2.75 2.03
C SER A 133 -3.58 2.95 2.22
N LEU A 134 -4.29 3.41 1.18
CA LEU A 134 -5.74 3.56 1.20
C LEU A 134 -6.47 2.24 1.40
N GLY A 135 -6.01 1.15 0.77
CA GLY A 135 -6.56 -0.19 1.00
C GLY A 135 -6.40 -0.65 2.45
N GLY A 136 -5.29 -0.30 3.10
CA GLY A 136 -5.08 -0.56 4.53
C GLY A 136 -6.02 0.21 5.45
N ILE A 137 -6.32 1.48 5.10
CA ILE A 137 -7.32 2.29 5.79
C ILE A 137 -8.70 1.68 5.60
N ALA A 138 -9.10 1.35 4.37
CA ALA A 138 -10.39 0.74 4.05
C ALA A 138 -10.62 -0.57 4.82
N ALA A 139 -9.61 -1.45 4.88
CA ALA A 139 -9.67 -2.68 5.66
C ALA A 139 -9.76 -2.44 7.19
N SER A 140 -9.28 -1.30 7.68
CA SER A 140 -9.38 -0.94 9.09
C SER A 140 -10.74 -0.35 9.43
N LEU A 141 -11.32 0.41 8.50
CA LEU A 141 -12.70 0.89 8.56
C LEU A 141 -13.70 -0.28 8.56
N ALA A 142 -13.57 -1.22 7.63
CA ALA A 142 -14.44 -2.40 7.55
C ALA A 142 -14.43 -3.23 8.86
N ARG A 143 -13.26 -3.43 9.47
CA ARG A 143 -13.14 -4.13 10.76
C ARG A 143 -13.75 -3.36 11.93
N THR A 144 -13.84 -2.04 11.84
CA THR A 144 -14.43 -1.19 12.87
C THR A 144 -15.96 -1.26 12.79
N GLU A 145 -16.53 -1.28 11.58
CA GLU A 145 -17.95 -1.54 11.35
C GLU A 145 -18.38 -2.92 11.87
N GLU A 146 -17.60 -3.97 11.57
CA GLU A 146 -17.85 -5.33 12.07
C GLU A 146 -17.85 -5.37 13.61
N LYS A 147 -16.89 -4.69 14.25
CA LYS A 147 -16.82 -4.61 15.72
C LYS A 147 -17.95 -3.78 16.32
N GLY A 148 -18.41 -2.72 15.65
CA GLY A 148 -19.56 -1.91 16.07
C GLY A 148 -20.86 -2.72 16.11
N THR A 149 -20.95 -3.75 15.27
CA THR A 149 -22.07 -4.70 15.24
C THR A 149 -21.93 -5.82 16.29
N GLU A 150 -20.74 -6.01 16.86
CA GLU A 150 -20.41 -7.03 17.86
C GLU A 150 -20.12 -6.44 19.26
N VAL A 151 -20.62 -5.23 19.55
CA VAL A 151 -20.59 -4.65 20.91
C VAL A 151 -21.81 -5.08 21.73
N GLU A 152 -22.12 -6.37 21.71
CA GLU A 152 -22.63 -7.03 22.91
C GLU A 152 -21.78 -8.29 23.09
N THR A 153 -20.98 -8.33 24.17
CA THR A 153 -20.25 -9.51 24.67
C THR A 153 -18.83 -9.81 24.17
N GLN A 154 -17.98 -8.81 23.91
CA GLN A 154 -16.53 -9.06 24.00
C GLN A 154 -16.06 -9.01 25.46
N THR A 155 -16.33 -10.10 26.18
CA THR A 155 -15.54 -10.46 27.37
C THR A 155 -14.09 -10.62 26.89
N PRO A 156 -13.08 -9.96 27.47
CA PRO A 156 -11.71 -10.11 27.01
C PRO A 156 -11.34 -11.60 27.04
N LEU A 157 -10.99 -12.16 25.88
CA LEU A 157 -10.34 -13.48 25.82
C LEU A 157 -8.99 -13.35 26.54
N VAL A 158 -9.02 -13.57 27.85
CA VAL A 158 -7.83 -13.86 28.63
C VAL A 158 -7.28 -15.16 28.04
N SER A 159 -6.27 -15.05 27.18
CA SER A 159 -5.56 -16.21 26.66
C SER A 159 -5.14 -17.05 27.86
N GLY A 160 -5.52 -18.33 27.88
CA GLY A 160 -5.08 -19.32 28.88
C GLY A 160 -3.60 -19.67 28.76
N ALA A 161 -2.75 -18.67 28.53
CA ALA A 161 -1.32 -18.81 28.49
C ALA A 161 -0.84 -19.13 29.92
N PRO A 162 -0.12 -20.24 30.13
CA PRO A 162 0.48 -20.55 31.42
C PRO A 162 1.46 -19.44 31.81
N LYS A 163 1.53 -19.14 33.11
CA LYS A 163 2.42 -18.09 33.65
C LYS A 163 3.85 -18.31 33.15
N PRO A 164 4.56 -17.23 32.78
CA PRO A 164 5.94 -17.33 32.33
C PRO A 164 6.81 -17.99 33.41
N PRO A 165 7.81 -18.81 33.03
CA PRO A 165 8.71 -19.44 33.99
C PRO A 165 9.45 -18.38 34.80
N THR A 166 9.63 -18.63 36.10
CA THR A 166 10.32 -17.71 37.00
C THR A 166 11.80 -17.60 36.62
N PRO A 167 12.37 -16.38 36.56
CA PRO A 167 13.79 -16.20 36.32
C PRO A 167 14.62 -16.89 37.40
N ILE A 168 15.65 -17.64 36.98
CA ILE A 168 16.57 -18.32 37.88
C ILE A 168 17.34 -17.25 38.68
N LYS A 169 17.05 -17.14 39.98
CA LYS A 169 17.83 -16.29 40.88
C LYS A 169 19.21 -16.94 41.08
N LYS A 170 20.27 -16.25 40.66
CA LYS A 170 21.64 -16.63 41.05
C LYS A 170 21.71 -16.66 42.59
N PRO A 171 22.26 -17.71 43.21
CA PRO A 171 22.40 -17.75 44.65
C PRO A 171 23.31 -16.60 45.11
N ALA A 172 22.75 -15.68 45.89
CA ALA A 172 23.50 -14.69 46.63
C ALA A 172 24.20 -15.41 47.80
N GLY A 173 25.39 -15.94 47.54
CA GLY A 173 26.17 -16.64 48.55
C GLY A 173 27.44 -17.21 47.95
N GLY A 174 28.51 -16.43 47.97
CA GLY A 174 29.85 -16.91 47.61
C GLY A 174 30.20 -18.16 48.42
N LYS A 175 30.80 -19.16 47.75
CA LYS A 175 31.31 -20.37 48.38
C LYS A 175 32.21 -19.97 49.56
N LYS A 176 31.93 -20.47 50.76
CA LYS A 176 32.85 -20.34 51.89
C LYS A 176 34.10 -21.16 51.58
N VAL A 177 35.20 -20.47 51.30
CA VAL A 177 36.50 -21.06 51.00
C VAL A 177 36.98 -21.87 52.21
N ARG A 178 37.33 -23.13 51.97
CA ARG A 178 37.86 -24.06 52.98
C ARG A 178 39.33 -24.37 52.65
N PRO A 179 40.29 -24.04 53.54
CA PRO A 179 41.72 -24.25 53.28
C PRO A 179 42.16 -25.73 53.16
N ASP A 180 41.27 -26.65 53.51
CA ASP A 180 41.43 -28.10 53.53
C ASP A 180 40.83 -28.81 52.30
N ASP A 181 40.22 -28.05 51.38
CA ASP A 181 39.69 -28.56 50.11
C ASP A 181 40.59 -28.10 48.94
N PRO A 182 41.29 -29.03 48.25
CA PRO A 182 42.20 -28.69 47.15
C PRO A 182 41.50 -27.98 45.99
N ALA A 183 40.17 -28.11 45.85
CA ALA A 183 39.41 -27.40 44.82
C ALA A 183 39.21 -25.89 45.11
N THR A 184 39.53 -25.44 46.34
CA THR A 184 39.42 -24.02 46.75
C THR A 184 40.76 -23.39 47.08
N ALA A 185 41.85 -24.16 47.12
CA ALA A 185 43.18 -23.70 47.47
C ALA A 185 43.99 -23.15 46.28
N ASP A 186 43.69 -23.59 45.04
CA ASP A 186 44.44 -23.24 43.82
C ASP A 186 44.41 -21.76 43.42
N GLY A 187 43.61 -20.91 44.09
CA GLY A 187 43.50 -19.48 43.82
C GLY A 187 43.81 -18.56 45.00
N MET A 188 44.30 -19.10 46.12
CA MET A 188 44.57 -18.35 47.35
C MET A 188 46.06 -17.99 47.44
N THR A 189 46.39 -16.75 47.81
CA THR A 189 47.79 -16.37 48.06
C THR A 189 48.30 -16.97 49.38
N ASP A 190 49.61 -17.18 49.49
CA ASP A 190 50.25 -17.79 50.66
C ASP A 190 49.90 -17.07 51.98
N GLU A 191 49.80 -15.73 51.95
CA GLU A 191 49.42 -14.91 53.12
C GLU A 191 47.96 -15.15 53.55
N GLU A 192 47.06 -15.26 52.58
CA GLU A 192 45.64 -15.51 52.85
C GLU A 192 45.44 -16.92 53.42
N TRP A 193 46.20 -17.90 52.92
CA TRP A 193 46.19 -19.27 53.44
C TRP A 193 46.68 -19.32 54.89
N LEU A 194 47.79 -18.64 55.22
CA LEU A 194 48.33 -18.57 56.58
C LEU A 194 47.34 -17.93 57.56
N LYS A 195 46.64 -16.86 57.15
CA LYS A 195 45.61 -16.21 57.97
C LYS A 195 44.40 -17.12 58.22
N ALA A 196 43.95 -17.85 57.20
CA ALA A 196 42.85 -18.81 57.34
C ALA A 196 43.26 -20.01 58.21
N ARG A 197 44.50 -20.50 58.05
CA ARG A 197 45.07 -21.61 58.83
C ARG A 197 45.25 -21.24 60.31
N THR A 198 45.74 -20.04 60.62
CA THR A 198 45.92 -19.58 62.00
C THR A 198 44.59 -19.36 62.72
N ALA A 199 43.57 -18.83 62.01
CA ALA A 199 42.22 -18.73 62.54
C ALA A 199 41.62 -20.11 62.85
N GLN A 200 41.87 -21.11 62.01
CA GLN A 200 41.44 -22.49 62.23
C GLN A 200 42.12 -23.14 63.45
N VAL A 201 43.44 -22.97 63.61
CA VAL A 201 44.16 -23.51 64.77
C VAL A 201 43.69 -22.85 66.07
N ARG A 202 43.46 -21.53 66.06
CA ARG A 202 42.88 -20.82 67.22
C ARG A 202 41.47 -21.27 67.58
N SER A 203 40.66 -21.69 66.60
CA SER A 203 39.33 -22.24 66.88
C SER A 203 39.34 -23.66 67.43
N ARG A 204 40.51 -24.32 67.47
CA ARG A 204 40.70 -25.69 67.94
C ARG A 204 41.47 -25.78 69.27
N ALA A 205 42.02 -24.68 69.76
CA ALA A 205 42.65 -24.55 71.07
C ALA A 205 41.64 -24.04 72.10
#